data_AF-A0ABC8SY73-F1
#
_entry.id   AF-A0ABC8SY73-F1
#
_cell.length_a   1.000
_cell.length_b   1.000
_cell.length_c   1.000
_cell.angle_alpha   90.00
_cell.angle_beta   90.00
_cell.angle_gamma   90.00
#
_symmetry.space_group_name_H-M   'P 1'
#
loop_
_entity.id
_entity.type
_entity.pdbx_description
1 polymer ?
#
loop_
_entity_poly.entity_id
_entity_poly.type
_entity_poly.pdbx_seq_one_letter_code
_entity_poly.pdbx_strand_id
1 'polypeptide(L)'
;METDSKIFAVGPAAFRPRAHAAAIYMPLVEKGRPVLQGLLAIDFLAKEVLGWAQAMPKFSGDLVKYVQTFLERTYERCRTSYMEAVLEKQSYMLIGRHDVENLMRVDPASACLPNSLGLGNMEINASDAESVEVEMDMSELLLNLRPIKQENLIRDDNKLILLASLSDSLEYVADSIERLGKTSTRASNQGEENDMQKPPHHTRTRSTPKDLVSYAEEYRKLAIDCLKVLRIEMQLETIFHMQEMTSREYLEDQDAEEPDDFVISLTAQITRRDEEMAPFVAGSKRNYIFGGICSVASNASIKALADMKSINLFGVQQICRNSIALEQALAAIPSIDSEAVQLRLDRVRTYYELLNMPFEALLAFITEHEHLFTVAEYNNLLKVQVPGREIPIDAQDRVTEILSH
;
A
#
# COMPACT_ATOMS: atom_id res chain seq x y z
N MET A 1 -37.59 -23.50 -12.85
CA MET A 1 -37.65 -22.99 -11.46
C MET A 1 -36.77 -23.79 -10.48
N GLU A 2 -35.85 -24.62 -10.97
CA GLU A 2 -34.88 -25.38 -10.14
C GLU A 2 -33.43 -25.17 -10.62
N THR A 3 -33.24 -24.36 -11.67
CA THR A 3 -31.94 -23.98 -12.24
C THR A 3 -31.41 -22.63 -11.74
N ASP A 4 -32.27 -21.80 -11.14
CA ASP A 4 -31.86 -20.48 -10.60
C ASP A 4 -31.07 -20.61 -9.30
N SER A 5 -31.34 -21.60 -8.44
CA SER A 5 -30.67 -21.73 -7.13
C SER A 5 -29.18 -22.10 -7.20
N LYS A 6 -28.65 -22.53 -8.34
CA LYS A 6 -27.21 -22.86 -8.48
C LYS A 6 -26.33 -21.66 -8.86
N ILE A 7 -26.89 -20.57 -9.39
CA ILE A 7 -26.13 -19.34 -9.65
C ILE A 7 -26.00 -18.50 -8.36
N PHE A 8 -26.95 -18.63 -7.43
CA PHE A 8 -26.98 -17.79 -6.21
C PHE A 8 -26.16 -18.31 -5.03
N ALA A 9 -25.76 -19.59 -5.03
CA ALA A 9 -24.95 -20.21 -3.99
C ALA A 9 -23.48 -20.32 -4.42
N VAL A 10 -22.79 -19.19 -4.52
CA VAL A 10 -21.34 -19.22 -4.72
C VAL A 10 -20.69 -19.30 -3.33
N GLY A 11 -20.29 -20.51 -2.93
CA GLY A 11 -19.54 -20.77 -1.69
C GLY A 11 -18.11 -20.21 -1.74
N PRO A 12 -17.17 -20.68 -0.89
CA PRO A 12 -15.77 -20.22 -0.84
C PRO A 12 -15.05 -20.25 -2.21
N ALA A 13 -15.53 -21.05 -3.16
CA ALA A 13 -15.04 -21.11 -4.53
C ALA A 13 -15.24 -19.80 -5.33
N ALA A 14 -16.18 -18.92 -4.93
CA ALA A 14 -16.45 -17.63 -5.59
C ALA A 14 -15.24 -16.70 -5.63
N PHE A 15 -14.49 -16.74 -4.53
CA PHE A 15 -13.33 -15.91 -4.24
C PHE A 15 -12.02 -16.64 -4.56
N ARG A 16 -12.08 -17.70 -5.39
CA ARG A 16 -10.88 -18.30 -5.98
C ARG A 16 -10.56 -17.59 -7.30
N PRO A 17 -9.37 -16.99 -7.44
CA PRO A 17 -8.93 -16.43 -8.70
C PRO A 17 -8.79 -17.50 -9.79
N ARG A 18 -8.99 -17.13 -11.06
CA ARG A 18 -8.49 -17.92 -12.20
C ARG A 18 -7.00 -17.65 -12.43
N ALA A 19 -6.15 -17.91 -11.44
CA ALA A 19 -4.71 -17.87 -11.63
C ALA A 19 -4.15 -19.29 -11.78
N HIS A 20 -3.28 -19.50 -12.75
CA HIS A 20 -2.34 -20.61 -12.68
C HIS A 20 -1.25 -20.17 -11.69
N ALA A 21 -0.95 -20.98 -10.68
CA ALA A 21 -0.06 -20.63 -9.56
C ALA A 21 1.39 -20.24 -9.95
N ALA A 22 1.74 -20.31 -11.24
CA ALA A 22 3.04 -19.93 -11.80
C ALA A 22 2.94 -18.87 -12.92
N ALA A 23 1.78 -18.20 -13.09
CA ALA A 23 1.57 -17.25 -14.18
C ALA A 23 1.92 -15.81 -13.78
N ILE A 24 2.64 -15.12 -14.67
CA ILE A 24 2.84 -13.68 -14.62
C ILE A 24 1.49 -12.99 -14.79
N TYR A 25 1.23 -11.91 -14.04
CA TYR A 25 0.02 -11.11 -14.16
C TYR A 25 -0.27 -10.71 -15.62
N MET A 26 -1.51 -10.94 -16.07
CA MET A 26 -1.97 -10.59 -17.41
C MET A 26 -3.11 -9.56 -17.36
N PRO A 27 -3.05 -8.44 -18.09
CA PRO A 27 -4.05 -7.38 -18.00
C PRO A 27 -5.37 -7.69 -18.73
N LEU A 28 -5.38 -8.68 -19.62
CA LEU A 28 -6.55 -9.04 -20.43
C LEU A 28 -7.15 -10.36 -19.95
N VAL A 29 -8.48 -10.40 -19.76
CA VAL A 29 -9.20 -11.61 -19.33
C VAL A 29 -8.98 -12.78 -20.30
N GLU A 30 -8.97 -12.50 -21.61
CA GLU A 30 -8.70 -13.51 -22.65
C GLU A 30 -7.31 -14.14 -22.53
N LYS A 31 -6.35 -13.40 -21.94
CA LYS A 31 -4.98 -13.85 -21.70
C LYS A 31 -4.78 -14.39 -20.28
N GLY A 32 -5.85 -14.53 -19.49
CA GLY A 32 -5.78 -15.08 -18.14
C GLY A 32 -5.65 -14.05 -17.01
N ARG A 33 -6.22 -12.85 -17.14
CA ARG A 33 -6.35 -11.91 -16.01
C ARG A 33 -6.97 -12.63 -14.80
N PRO A 34 -6.42 -12.48 -13.59
CA PRO A 34 -6.76 -13.27 -12.40
C PRO A 34 -8.07 -12.82 -11.73
N VAL A 35 -9.14 -12.64 -12.51
CA VAL A 35 -10.44 -12.20 -12.00
C VAL A 35 -11.09 -13.32 -11.19
N LEU A 36 -11.66 -12.96 -10.04
CA LEU A 36 -12.46 -13.86 -9.20
C LEU A 36 -13.63 -14.45 -10.00
N GLN A 37 -13.81 -15.76 -9.90
CA GLN A 37 -14.81 -16.47 -10.72
C GLN A 37 -16.23 -15.95 -10.53
N GLY A 38 -16.59 -15.59 -9.30
CA GLY A 38 -17.90 -14.99 -9.01
C GLY A 38 -18.09 -13.65 -9.72
N LEU A 39 -17.10 -12.76 -9.66
CA LEU A 39 -17.17 -11.43 -10.30
C LEU A 39 -17.19 -11.51 -11.82
N LEU A 40 -16.44 -12.45 -12.41
CA LEU A 40 -16.46 -12.67 -13.84
C LEU A 40 -17.82 -13.18 -14.32
N ALA A 41 -18.44 -14.13 -13.60
CA ALA A 41 -19.77 -14.62 -13.92
C ALA A 41 -20.83 -13.52 -13.82
N ILE A 42 -20.72 -12.66 -12.79
CA ILE A 42 -21.58 -11.48 -12.61
C ILE A 42 -21.46 -10.54 -13.81
N ASP A 43 -20.24 -10.25 -14.25
CA ASP A 43 -20.00 -9.39 -15.40
C ASP A 43 -20.65 -9.92 -16.68
N PHE A 44 -20.49 -11.22 -16.97
CA PHE A 44 -21.14 -11.85 -18.13
C PHE A 44 -22.67 -11.75 -18.08
N LEU A 45 -23.27 -12.09 -16.94
CA LEU A 45 -24.72 -12.02 -16.76
C LEU A 45 -25.26 -10.59 -16.91
N ALA A 46 -24.56 -9.61 -16.34
CA ALA A 46 -24.94 -8.20 -16.47
C ALA A 46 -24.94 -7.74 -17.95
N LYS A 47 -23.93 -8.15 -18.72
CA LYS A 47 -23.84 -7.86 -20.17
C LYS A 47 -24.99 -8.47 -20.96
N GLU A 48 -25.32 -9.74 -20.70
CA GLU A 48 -26.41 -10.44 -21.40
C GLU A 48 -27.77 -9.80 -21.11
N VAL A 49 -28.08 -9.55 -19.83
CA VAL A 49 -29.36 -8.96 -19.43
C VAL A 49 -29.50 -7.54 -19.98
N LEU A 50 -28.42 -6.76 -20.03
CA LEU A 50 -28.46 -5.43 -20.63
C LEU A 50 -28.62 -5.48 -22.16
N GLY A 51 -28.05 -6.49 -22.82
CA GLY A 51 -28.30 -6.76 -24.24
C GLY A 51 -29.78 -7.07 -24.52
N TRP A 52 -30.44 -7.83 -23.64
CA TRP A 52 -31.88 -8.06 -23.71
C TRP A 52 -32.69 -6.79 -23.47
N ALA A 53 -32.26 -5.91 -22.57
CA ALA A 53 -32.92 -4.63 -22.33
C ALA A 53 -32.93 -3.75 -23.60
N GLN A 54 -31.84 -3.78 -24.38
CA GLN A 54 -31.75 -3.09 -25.67
C GLN A 54 -32.65 -3.73 -26.74
N ALA A 55 -32.72 -5.06 -26.78
CA ALA A 55 -33.57 -5.78 -27.72
C ALA A 55 -35.08 -5.70 -27.37
N MET A 56 -35.42 -5.41 -26.12
CA MET A 56 -36.80 -5.36 -25.60
C MET A 56 -37.10 -4.04 -24.87
N PRO A 57 -37.28 -2.91 -25.57
CA PRO A 57 -37.44 -1.58 -24.96
C PRO A 57 -38.58 -1.49 -23.94
N LYS A 58 -39.68 -2.22 -24.15
CA LYS A 58 -40.85 -2.23 -23.25
C LYS A 58 -40.55 -2.79 -21.85
N PHE A 59 -39.56 -3.66 -21.72
CA PHE A 59 -39.14 -4.28 -20.45
C PHE A 59 -37.78 -3.79 -19.97
N SER A 60 -37.17 -2.82 -20.68
CA SER A 60 -35.82 -2.34 -20.44
C SER A 60 -35.62 -1.83 -19.01
N GLY A 61 -36.58 -1.05 -18.49
CA GLY A 61 -36.53 -0.54 -17.11
C GLY A 61 -36.49 -1.64 -16.05
N ASP A 62 -37.27 -2.71 -16.22
CA ASP A 62 -37.27 -3.84 -15.28
C ASP A 62 -35.97 -4.64 -15.38
N LEU A 63 -35.47 -4.89 -16.59
CA LEU A 63 -34.20 -5.60 -16.81
C LEU A 63 -33.00 -4.83 -16.25
N VAL A 64 -32.94 -3.51 -16.43
CA VAL A 64 -31.91 -2.65 -15.82
C VAL A 64 -31.98 -2.71 -14.30
N LYS A 65 -33.19 -2.69 -13.72
CA LYS A 65 -33.37 -2.81 -12.27
C LYS A 65 -32.90 -4.16 -11.72
N TYR A 66 -33.07 -5.25 -12.49
CA TYR A 66 -32.48 -6.55 -12.14
C TYR A 66 -30.96 -6.50 -12.12
N VAL A 67 -30.32 -5.89 -13.14
CA VAL A 67 -28.86 -5.70 -13.18
C VAL A 67 -28.39 -4.89 -11.97
N GLN A 68 -29.04 -3.76 -11.65
CA GLN A 68 -28.71 -2.94 -10.48
C GLN A 68 -28.77 -3.75 -9.17
N THR A 69 -29.85 -4.50 -8.96
CA THR A 69 -30.04 -5.33 -7.76
C THR A 69 -28.94 -6.39 -7.63
N PHE A 70 -28.50 -6.95 -8.76
CA PHE A 70 -27.46 -7.96 -8.79
C PHE A 70 -26.06 -7.40 -8.52
N LEU A 71 -25.76 -6.23 -9.08
CA LEU A 71 -24.53 -5.49 -8.80
C LEU A 71 -24.47 -5.11 -7.31
N GLU A 72 -25.54 -4.58 -6.74
CA GLU A 72 -25.60 -4.25 -5.31
C GLU A 72 -25.34 -5.46 -4.40
N ARG A 73 -25.99 -6.59 -4.67
CA ARG A 73 -25.77 -7.83 -3.90
C ARG A 73 -24.36 -8.36 -4.02
N THR A 74 -23.75 -8.22 -5.20
CA THR A 74 -22.38 -8.66 -5.44
C THR A 74 -21.40 -7.76 -4.69
N TYR A 75 -21.60 -6.45 -4.74
CA TYR A 75 -20.82 -5.48 -3.99
C TYR A 75 -20.85 -5.77 -2.49
N GLU A 76 -22.02 -6.01 -1.90
CA GLU A 76 -22.13 -6.25 -0.46
C GLU A 76 -21.41 -7.54 -0.05
N ARG A 77 -21.38 -8.56 -0.92
CA ARG A 77 -20.59 -9.78 -0.69
C ARG A 77 -19.09 -9.52 -0.75
N CYS A 78 -18.62 -8.76 -1.73
CA CYS A 78 -17.22 -8.34 -1.83
C CYS A 78 -16.81 -7.52 -0.60
N ARG A 79 -17.67 -6.58 -0.17
CA ARG A 79 -17.48 -5.78 1.02
C ARG A 79 -17.43 -6.64 2.28
N THR A 80 -18.32 -7.61 2.42
CA THR A 80 -18.30 -8.55 3.55
C THR A 80 -16.98 -9.33 3.59
N SER A 81 -16.53 -9.87 2.46
CA SER A 81 -15.25 -10.58 2.35
C SER A 81 -14.04 -9.69 2.67
N TYR A 82 -14.06 -8.44 2.21
CA TYR A 82 -13.07 -7.42 2.60
C TYR A 82 -13.09 -7.18 4.11
N MET A 83 -14.26 -6.96 4.71
CA MET A 83 -14.38 -6.72 6.15
C MET A 83 -13.87 -7.91 6.97
N GLU A 84 -14.20 -9.15 6.60
CA GLU A 84 -13.68 -10.35 7.27
C GLU A 84 -12.14 -10.45 7.25
N ALA A 85 -11.51 -9.88 6.21
CA ALA A 85 -10.05 -9.86 6.11
C ALA A 85 -9.43 -8.80 7.04
N VAL A 86 -10.06 -7.63 7.17
CA VAL A 86 -9.41 -6.42 7.71
C VAL A 86 -10.02 -5.89 9.02
N LEU A 87 -11.16 -6.42 9.46
CA LEU A 87 -11.83 -5.95 10.68
C LEU A 87 -10.90 -6.08 11.89
N GLU A 88 -10.92 -5.05 12.75
CA GLU A 88 -10.09 -4.92 13.96
C GLU A 88 -8.58 -4.76 13.68
N LYS A 89 -8.16 -4.74 12.40
CA LYS A 89 -6.75 -4.56 12.02
C LYS A 89 -6.37 -3.11 11.96
N GLN A 90 -5.12 -2.84 12.33
CA GLN A 90 -4.62 -1.48 12.42
C GLN A 90 -4.52 -0.82 11.05
N SER A 91 -4.12 -1.56 10.02
CA SER A 91 -4.15 -1.08 8.63
C SER A 91 -5.53 -0.57 8.20
N TYR A 92 -6.61 -1.30 8.51
CA TYR A 92 -7.98 -0.88 8.24
C TYR A 92 -8.37 0.41 8.97
N MET A 93 -8.06 0.50 10.27
CA MET A 93 -8.36 1.69 11.06
C MET A 93 -7.60 2.92 10.53
N LEU A 94 -6.36 2.75 10.09
CA LEU A 94 -5.51 3.82 9.63
C LEU A 94 -5.94 4.40 8.28
N ILE A 95 -6.34 3.58 7.31
CA ILE A 95 -6.77 4.09 5.99
C ILE A 95 -8.03 4.95 6.07
N GLY A 96 -8.81 4.85 7.15
CA GLY A 96 -9.97 5.68 7.42
C GLY A 96 -9.66 6.99 8.15
N ARG A 97 -8.41 7.19 8.60
CA ARG A 97 -8.00 8.45 9.23
C ARG A 97 -7.70 9.51 8.17
N HIS A 98 -8.10 10.75 8.45
CA HIS A 98 -7.98 11.84 7.50
C HIS A 98 -6.54 12.24 7.19
N ASP A 99 -5.67 12.23 8.21
CA ASP A 99 -4.24 12.52 8.07
C ASP A 99 -3.53 11.50 7.16
N VAL A 100 -3.75 10.20 7.41
CA VAL A 100 -3.24 9.12 6.57
C VAL A 100 -3.80 9.18 5.15
N GLU A 101 -5.12 9.39 5.00
CA GLU A 101 -5.75 9.47 3.69
C GLU A 101 -5.19 10.63 2.85
N ASN A 102 -4.93 11.79 3.47
CA ASN A 102 -4.36 12.95 2.79
C ASN A 102 -2.93 12.67 2.32
N LEU A 103 -2.08 12.10 3.18
CA LEU A 103 -0.71 11.72 2.81
C LEU A 103 -0.71 10.68 1.67
N MET A 104 -1.55 9.65 1.76
CA MET A 104 -1.69 8.67 0.69
C MET A 104 -2.17 9.31 -0.62
N ARG A 105 -2.97 10.37 -0.58
CA ARG A 105 -3.48 11.04 -1.79
C ARG A 105 -2.40 11.82 -2.52
N VAL A 106 -1.48 12.47 -1.78
CA VAL A 106 -0.40 13.29 -2.36
C VAL A 106 0.86 12.48 -2.69
N ASP A 107 0.97 11.26 -2.15
CA ASP A 107 2.04 10.31 -2.45
C ASP A 107 2.13 10.00 -3.96
N PRO A 108 3.27 10.23 -4.63
CA PRO A 108 3.46 9.93 -6.04
C PRO A 108 3.20 8.46 -6.41
N ALA A 109 3.41 7.52 -5.48
CA ALA A 109 3.10 6.11 -5.71
C ALA A 109 1.59 5.88 -5.98
N SER A 110 0.71 6.78 -5.50
CA SER A 110 -0.73 6.71 -5.75
C SER A 110 -1.14 7.04 -7.18
N ALA A 111 -0.20 7.43 -8.06
CA ALA A 111 -0.47 7.64 -9.49
C ALA A 111 -1.04 6.39 -10.19
N CYS A 112 -0.78 5.18 -9.68
CA CYS A 112 -1.35 3.95 -10.22
C CYS A 112 -2.82 3.71 -9.83
N LEU A 113 -3.42 4.56 -8.98
CA LEU A 113 -4.80 4.41 -8.49
C LEU A 113 -5.77 5.21 -9.38
N PRO A 114 -6.86 4.59 -9.89
CA PRO A 114 -7.71 5.19 -10.92
C PRO A 114 -8.52 6.42 -10.47
N ASN A 115 -8.64 6.69 -9.16
CA ASN A 115 -9.33 7.88 -8.63
C ASN A 115 -8.40 9.02 -8.19
N SER A 116 -7.13 9.06 -8.62
CA SER A 116 -6.32 10.29 -8.50
C SER A 116 -6.86 11.44 -9.39
N LEU A 117 -7.99 11.22 -10.07
CA LEU A 117 -8.78 12.15 -10.85
C LEU A 117 -9.45 13.24 -9.99
N GLY A 118 -8.62 14.06 -9.37
CA GLY A 118 -8.77 15.52 -9.30
C GLY A 118 -7.61 16.26 -9.97
N LEU A 119 -6.60 15.54 -10.48
CA LEU A 119 -5.34 16.09 -10.99
C LEU A 119 -5.07 15.74 -12.46
N GLY A 120 -6.12 15.43 -13.22
CA GLY A 120 -6.02 15.13 -14.66
C GLY A 120 -5.54 16.28 -15.55
N ASN A 121 -4.97 17.37 -15.02
CA ASN A 121 -4.42 18.51 -15.77
C ASN A 121 -3.34 19.31 -15.02
N MET A 122 -2.83 18.81 -13.88
CA MET A 122 -1.58 19.33 -13.33
C MET A 122 -0.60 18.18 -13.49
N GLU A 123 0.32 18.32 -14.45
CA GLU A 123 1.58 17.58 -14.39
C GLU A 123 2.15 17.88 -13.00
N ILE A 124 1.93 16.98 -12.03
CA ILE A 124 2.69 17.01 -10.80
C ILE A 124 4.06 16.52 -11.24
N ASN A 125 4.85 17.46 -11.76
CA ASN A 125 6.30 17.39 -11.67
C ASN A 125 6.62 17.47 -10.18
N ALA A 126 6.23 16.46 -9.40
CA ALA A 126 6.64 16.31 -8.02
C ALA A 126 8.15 16.22 -8.11
N SER A 127 8.83 17.23 -7.57
CA SER A 127 10.27 17.13 -7.47
C SER A 127 10.60 15.90 -6.62
N ASP A 128 11.75 15.28 -6.86
CA ASP A 128 12.21 14.15 -6.06
C ASP A 128 12.32 14.50 -4.55
N ALA A 129 12.39 15.79 -4.21
CA ALA A 129 12.34 16.26 -2.82
C ALA A 129 10.94 16.18 -2.19
N GLU A 130 9.89 16.53 -2.93
CA GLU A 130 8.50 16.49 -2.44
C GLU A 130 8.01 15.05 -2.23
N SER A 131 8.48 14.11 -3.06
CA SER A 131 8.17 12.67 -2.91
C SER A 131 8.77 12.10 -1.62
N VAL A 132 10.02 12.45 -1.34
CA VAL A 132 10.75 12.02 -0.14
C VAL A 132 10.12 12.59 1.12
N GLU A 133 9.66 13.84 1.10
CA GLU A 133 8.98 14.48 2.24
C GLU A 133 7.68 13.76 2.62
N VAL A 134 6.82 13.43 1.65
CA VAL A 134 5.56 12.70 1.91
C VAL A 134 5.83 11.30 2.48
N GLU A 135 6.83 10.58 1.95
CA GLU A 135 7.21 9.27 2.49
C GLU A 135 7.74 9.36 3.92
N MET A 136 8.52 10.41 4.22
CA MET A 136 9.06 10.68 5.55
C MET A 136 7.94 10.98 6.55
N ASP A 137 6.98 11.83 6.20
CA ASP A 137 5.81 12.17 7.02
C ASP A 137 4.95 10.94 7.32
N MET A 138 4.68 10.11 6.30
CA MET A 138 3.96 8.85 6.49
C MET A 138 4.73 7.91 7.42
N SER A 139 6.03 7.77 7.20
CA SER A 139 6.90 6.94 8.04
C SER A 139 6.89 7.42 9.49
N GLU A 140 7.00 8.72 9.74
CA GLU A 140 6.94 9.31 11.07
C GLU A 140 5.59 9.07 11.76
N LEU A 141 4.49 9.31 11.05
CA LEU A 141 3.14 9.04 11.55
C LEU A 141 2.99 7.59 12.00
N LEU A 142 3.46 6.63 11.19
CA LEU A 142 3.36 5.21 11.50
C LEU A 142 4.31 4.79 12.65
N LEU A 143 5.53 5.32 12.70
CA LEU A 143 6.49 5.01 13.77
C LEU A 143 6.03 5.51 15.15
N ASN A 144 5.20 6.55 15.19
CA ASN A 144 4.57 7.05 16.42
C ASN A 144 3.47 6.13 16.97
N LEU A 145 3.09 5.08 16.24
CA LEU A 145 2.10 4.08 16.68
C LEU A 145 2.74 2.91 17.46
N ARG A 146 4.06 2.89 17.61
CA ARG A 146 4.79 1.84 18.35
C ARG A 146 4.40 1.82 19.84
N PRO A 147 4.40 0.65 20.50
CA PRO A 147 4.74 -0.67 19.93
C PRO A 147 3.59 -1.24 19.10
N ILE A 148 3.92 -1.76 17.92
CA ILE A 148 2.96 -2.50 17.10
C ILE A 148 2.85 -3.90 17.68
N LYS A 149 1.62 -4.35 17.93
CA LYS A 149 1.35 -5.69 18.46
C LYS A 149 0.97 -6.66 17.36
N GLN A 150 1.29 -7.93 17.56
CA GLN A 150 1.08 -8.97 16.57
C GLN A 150 -0.40 -9.17 16.22
N GLU A 151 -1.31 -9.04 17.18
CA GLU A 151 -2.76 -9.16 16.97
C GLU A 151 -3.37 -8.06 16.07
N ASN A 152 -2.69 -6.91 15.98
CA ASN A 152 -3.14 -5.76 15.18
C ASN A 152 -2.89 -5.94 13.68
N LEU A 153 -2.05 -6.92 13.30
CA LEU A 153 -1.65 -7.21 11.92
C LEU A 153 -2.49 -8.34 11.30
N ILE A 154 -2.54 -8.36 9.97
CA ILE A 154 -3.11 -9.41 9.14
C ILE A 154 -2.05 -10.52 8.99
N ARG A 155 -2.15 -11.54 9.84
CA ARG A 155 -1.18 -12.65 9.88
C ARG A 155 -1.41 -13.75 8.85
N ASP A 156 -2.63 -13.86 8.34
CA ASP A 156 -2.99 -14.89 7.37
C ASP A 156 -2.71 -14.37 5.95
N ASP A 157 -1.67 -14.90 5.32
CA ASP A 157 -1.29 -14.49 3.96
C ASP A 157 -2.43 -14.72 2.95
N ASN A 158 -3.31 -15.71 3.18
CA ASN A 158 -4.47 -15.91 2.30
C ASN A 158 -5.41 -14.70 2.29
N LYS A 159 -5.52 -13.97 3.41
CA LYS A 159 -6.31 -12.74 3.48
C LYS A 159 -5.64 -11.62 2.66
N LEU A 160 -4.32 -11.54 2.66
CA LEU A 160 -3.58 -10.58 1.85
C LEU A 160 -3.74 -10.88 0.35
N ILE A 161 -3.66 -12.16 -0.03
CA ILE A 161 -3.90 -12.61 -1.41
C ILE A 161 -5.35 -12.38 -1.84
N LEU A 162 -6.31 -12.58 -0.92
CA LEU A 162 -7.71 -12.23 -1.14
C LEU A 162 -7.87 -10.74 -1.43
N LEU A 163 -7.27 -9.85 -0.64
CA LEU A 163 -7.33 -8.40 -0.85
C LEU A 163 -6.72 -7.99 -2.20
N ALA A 164 -5.57 -8.57 -2.56
CA ALA A 164 -4.92 -8.36 -3.84
C ALA A 164 -5.83 -8.78 -5.02
N SER A 165 -6.40 -9.99 -4.93
CA SER A 165 -7.31 -10.55 -5.94
C SER A 165 -8.61 -9.76 -6.04
N LEU A 166 -9.13 -9.31 -4.89
CA LEU A 166 -10.36 -8.53 -4.80
C LEU A 166 -10.15 -7.15 -5.44
N SER A 167 -9.01 -6.49 -5.21
CA SER A 167 -8.67 -5.22 -5.86
C SER A 167 -8.72 -5.33 -7.39
N ASP A 168 -7.98 -6.28 -7.97
CA ASP A 168 -7.92 -6.44 -9.44
C ASP A 168 -9.30 -6.77 -10.04
N SER A 169 -10.04 -7.65 -9.37
CA SER A 169 -11.35 -8.11 -9.85
C SER A 169 -12.42 -7.03 -9.76
N LEU A 170 -12.43 -6.23 -8.68
CA LEU A 170 -13.37 -5.14 -8.51
C LEU A 170 -13.11 -4.01 -9.50
N GLU A 171 -11.84 -3.69 -9.78
CA GLU A 171 -11.47 -2.71 -10.80
C GLU A 171 -11.92 -3.18 -12.19
N TYR A 172 -11.67 -4.45 -12.54
CA TYR A 172 -12.16 -5.02 -13.80
C TYR A 172 -13.69 -4.87 -13.95
N VAL A 173 -14.44 -5.21 -12.91
CA VAL A 173 -15.90 -5.11 -12.93
C VAL A 173 -16.35 -3.65 -12.99
N ALA A 174 -15.70 -2.74 -12.27
CA ALA A 174 -16.00 -1.30 -12.34
C ALA A 174 -15.86 -0.75 -13.77
N ASP A 175 -14.75 -1.06 -14.45
CA ASP A 175 -14.52 -0.63 -15.83
C ASP A 175 -15.55 -1.21 -16.80
N SER A 176 -15.98 -2.45 -16.55
CA SER A 176 -17.02 -3.10 -17.34
C SER A 176 -18.39 -2.44 -17.13
N ILE A 177 -18.78 -2.16 -15.88
CA ILE A 177 -20.02 -1.44 -15.54
C ILE A 177 -20.02 -0.05 -16.19
N GLU A 178 -18.90 0.67 -16.14
CA GLU A 178 -18.79 2.01 -16.73
C GLU A 178 -18.95 1.99 -18.25
N ARG A 179 -18.32 1.01 -18.93
CA ARG A 179 -18.52 0.77 -20.37
C ARG A 179 -19.97 0.48 -20.70
N LEU A 180 -20.66 -0.29 -19.88
CA LEU A 180 -22.09 -0.62 -20.05
C LEU A 180 -23.00 0.61 -19.84
N GLY A 181 -22.69 1.47 -18.87
CA GLY A 181 -23.40 2.73 -18.68
C GLY A 181 -23.30 3.65 -19.90
N LYS A 182 -22.11 3.76 -20.50
CA LYS A 182 -21.84 4.57 -21.70
C LYS A 182 -22.62 4.07 -22.93
N THR A 183 -22.75 2.76 -23.14
CA THR A 183 -23.49 2.19 -24.28
C THR A 183 -25.01 2.35 -24.11
N SER A 184 -25.53 2.18 -22.89
CA SER A 184 -26.97 2.34 -22.60
C SER A 184 -27.44 3.79 -22.78
N THR A 185 -26.63 4.77 -22.40
CA THR A 185 -26.98 6.20 -22.51
C THR A 185 -27.00 6.68 -23.97
N ARG A 186 -26.05 6.22 -24.81
CA ARG A 186 -26.01 6.55 -26.24
C ARG A 186 -27.20 6.01 -27.03
N ALA A 187 -27.77 4.86 -26.62
CA ALA A 187 -28.93 4.27 -27.27
C ALA A 187 -30.24 5.02 -26.96
N SER A 188 -30.35 5.68 -25.80
CA SER A 188 -31.54 6.48 -25.45
C SER A 188 -31.53 7.86 -26.14
N ASN A 189 -30.35 8.49 -26.30
CA ASN A 189 -30.24 9.82 -26.91
C ASN A 189 -30.44 9.86 -28.43
N GLN A 190 -30.52 8.70 -29.11
CA GLN A 190 -30.87 8.63 -30.53
C GLN A 190 -32.38 8.48 -30.78
N GLY A 191 -33.22 8.46 -29.72
CA GLY A 191 -34.67 8.27 -29.81
C GLY A 191 -35.53 9.51 -29.55
N GLU A 192 -34.95 10.65 -29.17
CA GLU A 192 -35.71 11.84 -28.75
C GLU A 192 -35.33 13.10 -29.57
N GLU A 193 -35.57 13.07 -30.89
CA GLU A 193 -35.93 14.27 -31.63
C GLU A 193 -37.43 14.20 -31.95
N ASN A 194 -38.24 14.71 -31.02
CA ASN A 194 -39.63 15.19 -31.15
C ASN A 194 -40.46 14.76 -29.92
N ASP A 195 -40.45 15.54 -28.84
CA ASP A 195 -41.72 16.08 -28.35
C ASP A 195 -41.54 17.29 -27.42
N MET A 196 -42.48 18.22 -27.53
CA MET A 196 -42.49 19.51 -26.86
C MET A 196 -43.07 19.44 -25.44
N GLN A 197 -42.39 20.12 -24.50
CA GLN A 197 -42.90 20.84 -23.31
C GLN A 197 -44.00 20.18 -22.45
N LYS A 198 -43.68 19.80 -21.19
CA LYS A 198 -44.56 19.99 -20.00
C LYS A 198 -43.77 20.22 -18.69
N PRO A 199 -44.32 20.99 -17.72
CA PRO A 199 -43.60 21.53 -16.56
C PRO A 199 -43.58 20.60 -15.32
N PRO A 200 -42.73 20.88 -14.31
CA PRO A 200 -42.48 19.97 -13.20
C PRO A 200 -43.40 20.21 -12.00
N HIS A 201 -43.99 19.14 -11.45
CA HIS A 201 -44.67 19.19 -10.16
C HIS A 201 -44.27 18.03 -9.22
N HIS A 202 -43.85 18.46 -8.03
CA HIS A 202 -43.84 17.80 -6.72
C HIS A 202 -42.87 16.65 -6.38
N THR A 203 -41.86 17.07 -5.62
CA THR A 203 -41.17 16.44 -4.49
C THR A 203 -41.84 15.21 -3.88
N ARG A 204 -41.21 14.05 -4.06
CA ARG A 204 -41.31 12.92 -3.14
C ARG A 204 -39.92 12.33 -2.99
N THR A 205 -39.41 12.34 -1.75
CA THR A 205 -38.14 11.74 -1.33
C THR A 205 -38.19 10.22 -1.54
N ARG A 206 -38.03 9.80 -2.78
CA ARG A 206 -37.62 8.45 -3.18
C ARG A 206 -36.15 8.60 -3.51
N SER A 207 -35.29 7.80 -2.89
CA SER A 207 -33.91 7.62 -3.33
C SER A 207 -33.91 7.47 -4.85
N THR A 208 -33.29 8.41 -5.56
CA THR A 208 -33.06 8.30 -7.00
C THR A 208 -32.39 6.95 -7.26
N PRO A 209 -32.82 6.18 -8.27
CA PRO A 209 -32.15 4.92 -8.62
C PRO A 209 -30.65 5.19 -8.80
N LYS A 210 -29.80 4.41 -8.14
CA LYS A 210 -28.35 4.49 -8.34
C LYS A 210 -28.05 4.16 -9.80
N ASP A 211 -27.48 5.10 -10.54
CA ASP A 211 -27.07 4.86 -11.92
C ASP A 211 -25.84 3.95 -11.97
N LEU A 212 -25.63 3.26 -13.09
CA LEU A 212 -24.50 2.33 -13.27
C LEU A 212 -23.14 2.98 -12.98
N VAL A 213 -23.02 4.29 -13.25
CA VAL A 213 -21.81 5.08 -12.93
C VAL A 213 -21.52 5.06 -11.43
N SER A 214 -22.54 5.27 -10.59
CA SER A 214 -22.37 5.24 -9.13
C SER A 214 -21.96 3.87 -8.59
N TYR A 215 -22.43 2.78 -9.21
CA TYR A 215 -21.95 1.43 -8.87
C TYR A 215 -20.49 1.23 -9.27
N ALA A 216 -20.08 1.66 -10.46
CA ALA A 216 -18.69 1.57 -10.89
C ALA A 216 -17.74 2.31 -9.92
N GLU A 217 -18.15 3.49 -9.44
CA GLU A 217 -17.42 4.26 -8.43
C GLU A 217 -17.30 3.53 -7.09
N GLU A 218 -18.39 2.91 -6.59
CA GLU A 218 -18.37 2.14 -5.33
C GLU A 218 -17.44 0.92 -5.41
N TYR A 219 -17.48 0.19 -6.52
CA TYR A 219 -16.57 -0.95 -6.77
C TYR A 219 -15.11 -0.49 -6.83
N ARG A 220 -14.84 0.60 -7.56
CA ARG A 220 -13.49 1.16 -7.69
C ARG A 220 -12.95 1.68 -6.36
N LYS A 221 -13.80 2.29 -5.54
CA LYS A 221 -13.43 2.70 -4.18
C LYS A 221 -12.99 1.52 -3.33
N LEU A 222 -13.78 0.43 -3.31
CA LEU A 222 -13.41 -0.78 -2.56
C LEU A 222 -12.13 -1.44 -3.11
N ALA A 223 -11.92 -1.39 -4.44
CA ALA A 223 -10.69 -1.88 -5.06
C ALA A 223 -9.44 -1.09 -4.60
N ILE A 224 -9.57 0.23 -4.44
CA ILE A 224 -8.53 1.12 -3.93
C ILE A 224 -8.30 0.87 -2.44
N ASP A 225 -9.36 0.72 -1.65
CA ASP A 225 -9.25 0.46 -0.21
C ASP A 225 -8.51 -0.85 0.08
N CYS A 226 -8.64 -1.87 -0.77
CA CYS A 226 -7.83 -3.10 -0.71
C CYS A 226 -6.33 -2.80 -0.85
N LEU A 227 -5.93 -2.00 -1.85
CA LEU A 227 -4.52 -1.64 -2.07
C LEU A 227 -3.97 -0.77 -0.95
N LYS A 228 -4.77 0.18 -0.47
CA LYS A 228 -4.39 1.04 0.67
C LYS A 228 -4.13 0.22 1.92
N VAL A 229 -5.00 -0.74 2.24
CA VAL A 229 -4.79 -1.66 3.36
C VAL A 229 -3.48 -2.43 3.18
N LEU A 230 -3.24 -3.01 1.99
CA LEU A 230 -2.01 -3.77 1.73
C LEU A 230 -0.74 -2.93 1.90
N ARG A 231 -0.72 -1.68 1.40
CA ARG A 231 0.42 -0.75 1.58
C ARG A 231 0.69 -0.49 3.07
N ILE A 232 -0.33 -0.08 3.81
CA ILE A 232 -0.19 0.21 5.25
C ILE A 232 0.19 -1.06 6.02
N GLU A 233 -0.38 -2.21 5.67
CA GLU A 233 -0.06 -3.49 6.32
C GLU A 233 1.42 -3.85 6.17
N MET A 234 1.99 -3.72 4.97
CA MET A 234 3.41 -3.98 4.74
C MET A 234 4.31 -3.02 5.53
N GLN A 235 3.94 -1.73 5.61
CA GLN A 235 4.69 -0.76 6.41
C GLN A 235 4.58 -1.03 7.93
N LEU A 236 3.40 -1.40 8.43
CA LEU A 236 3.23 -1.77 9.83
C LEU A 236 3.96 -3.07 10.20
N GLU A 237 3.97 -4.06 9.30
CA GLU A 237 4.76 -5.29 9.47
C GLU A 237 6.26 -4.93 9.57
N THR A 238 6.78 -4.06 8.70
CA THR A 238 8.15 -3.56 8.82
C THR A 238 8.44 -2.94 10.18
N ILE A 239 7.55 -2.07 10.69
CA ILE A 239 7.72 -1.46 12.02
C ILE A 239 7.68 -2.52 13.12
N PHE A 240 6.78 -3.50 13.01
CA PHE A 240 6.64 -4.59 13.99
C PHE A 240 7.92 -5.40 14.17
N HIS A 241 8.68 -5.66 13.10
CA HIS A 241 9.98 -6.34 13.21
C HIS A 241 11.09 -5.36 13.62
N MET A 242 11.17 -4.19 12.97
CA MET A 242 12.26 -3.24 13.20
C MET A 242 12.25 -2.62 14.61
N GLN A 243 11.11 -2.61 15.30
CA GLN A 243 11.05 -2.14 16.69
C GLN A 243 11.92 -2.99 17.65
N GLU A 244 12.23 -4.24 17.31
CA GLU A 244 13.12 -5.10 18.12
C GLU A 244 14.55 -4.53 18.24
N MET A 245 14.99 -3.73 17.27
CA MET A 245 16.29 -3.02 17.32
C MET A 245 16.45 -2.18 18.59
N THR A 246 15.36 -1.59 19.10
CA THR A 246 15.41 -0.73 20.30
C THR A 246 15.62 -1.52 21.60
N SER A 247 15.27 -2.80 21.60
CA SER A 247 15.43 -3.69 22.75
C SER A 247 16.66 -4.59 22.66
N ARG A 248 17.28 -4.70 21.49
CA ARG A 248 18.45 -5.54 21.25
C ARG A 248 19.73 -4.91 21.79
N GLU A 249 20.59 -5.71 22.40
CA GLU A 249 21.94 -5.31 22.78
C GLU A 249 22.90 -5.53 21.60
N TYR A 250 23.66 -4.50 21.23
CA TYR A 250 24.63 -4.53 20.13
C TYR A 250 26.08 -4.50 20.65
N LEU A 251 26.34 -5.32 21.68
CA LEU A 251 27.66 -5.53 22.28
C LEU A 251 28.13 -6.96 21.99
N GLU A 252 28.50 -7.21 20.73
CA GLU A 252 28.88 -8.54 20.26
C GLU A 252 30.39 -8.78 20.45
N ASP A 253 30.82 -10.02 20.74
CA ASP A 253 32.25 -10.34 20.91
C ASP A 253 32.96 -10.64 19.57
N GLN A 254 32.19 -10.92 18.52
CA GLN A 254 32.68 -11.29 17.19
C GLN A 254 31.74 -10.78 16.10
N ASP A 255 32.25 -10.71 14.87
CA ASP A 255 31.44 -10.37 13.71
C ASP A 255 30.40 -11.47 13.44
N ALA A 256 29.18 -11.06 13.17
CA ALA A 256 28.09 -11.98 12.90
C ALA A 256 28.08 -12.39 11.43
N GLU A 257 27.78 -13.66 11.16
CA GLU A 257 27.72 -14.15 9.77
C GLU A 257 26.36 -13.87 9.11
N GLU A 258 25.30 -13.77 9.90
CA GLU A 258 23.91 -13.64 9.44
C GLU A 258 23.24 -12.36 9.97
N PRO A 259 22.20 -11.84 9.29
CA PRO A 259 21.36 -10.77 9.81
C PRO A 259 20.62 -11.19 11.09
N ASP A 260 20.06 -10.22 11.82
CA ASP A 260 19.25 -10.50 13.00
C ASP A 260 17.98 -11.29 12.64
N ASP A 261 17.53 -12.18 13.54
CA ASP A 261 16.36 -13.04 13.32
C ASP A 261 15.10 -12.26 12.91
N PHE A 262 14.85 -11.09 13.49
CA PHE A 262 13.71 -10.24 13.11
C PHE A 262 13.83 -9.68 11.69
N VAL A 263 15.06 -9.45 11.20
CA VAL A 263 15.33 -9.03 9.82
C VAL A 263 15.19 -10.21 8.86
N ILE A 264 15.69 -11.39 9.25
CA ILE A 264 15.49 -12.62 8.47
C ILE A 264 13.99 -12.91 8.33
N SER A 265 13.23 -12.79 9.43
CA SER A 265 11.77 -12.98 9.44
C SER A 265 11.06 -11.95 8.55
N LEU A 266 11.40 -10.67 8.66
CA LEU A 266 10.83 -9.61 7.83
C LEU A 266 11.12 -9.82 6.34
N THR A 267 12.38 -10.05 5.98
CA THR A 267 12.80 -10.23 4.58
C THR A 267 12.15 -11.47 3.96
N ALA A 268 12.06 -12.58 4.70
CA ALA A 268 11.34 -13.77 4.26
C ALA A 268 9.85 -13.50 4.00
N GLN A 269 9.19 -12.70 4.85
CA GLN A 269 7.79 -12.31 4.66
C GLN A 269 7.60 -11.39 3.46
N ILE A 270 8.51 -10.43 3.23
CA ILE A 270 8.47 -9.54 2.07
C ILE A 270 8.54 -10.36 0.79
N THR A 271 9.58 -11.20 0.64
CA THR A 271 9.79 -12.04 -0.54
C THR A 271 8.60 -12.96 -0.79
N ARG A 272 8.14 -13.67 0.25
CA ARG A 272 7.03 -14.61 0.12
C ARG A 272 5.71 -13.93 -0.28
N ARG A 273 5.36 -12.81 0.39
CA ARG A 273 4.12 -12.08 0.08
C ARG A 273 4.18 -11.48 -1.32
N ASP A 274 5.35 -11.01 -1.75
CA ASP A 274 5.55 -10.53 -3.11
C ASP A 274 5.32 -11.63 -4.17
N GLU A 275 5.93 -12.81 -3.99
CA GLU A 275 5.76 -13.97 -4.86
C GLU A 275 4.30 -14.44 -4.92
N GLU A 276 3.64 -14.55 -3.76
CA GLU A 276 2.25 -14.99 -3.68
C GLU A 276 1.27 -13.96 -4.28
N MET A 277 1.57 -12.65 -4.20
CA MET A 277 0.75 -11.57 -4.78
C MET A 277 1.00 -11.34 -6.28
N ALA A 278 2.19 -11.68 -6.78
CA ALA A 278 2.61 -11.39 -8.15
C ALA A 278 1.63 -11.82 -9.26
N PRO A 279 0.90 -12.96 -9.15
CA PRO A 279 -0.09 -13.35 -10.15
C PRO A 279 -1.34 -12.47 -10.17
N PHE A 280 -1.63 -11.76 -9.08
CA PHE A 280 -2.90 -11.07 -8.82
C PHE A 280 -2.83 -9.56 -9.03
N VAL A 281 -1.63 -8.99 -9.04
CA VAL A 281 -1.42 -7.54 -9.00
C VAL A 281 -0.41 -7.10 -10.07
N ALA A 282 -0.77 -6.06 -10.82
CA ALA A 282 0.13 -5.45 -11.80
C ALA A 282 1.38 -4.86 -11.14
N GLY A 283 2.50 -4.81 -11.87
CA GLY A 283 3.78 -4.29 -11.35
C GLY A 283 3.69 -2.90 -10.73
N SER A 284 2.99 -1.95 -11.35
CA SER A 284 2.82 -0.60 -10.78
C SER A 284 2.10 -0.60 -9.42
N LYS A 285 1.13 -1.50 -9.22
CA LYS A 285 0.42 -1.67 -7.95
C LYS A 285 1.23 -2.47 -6.93
N ARG A 286 2.12 -3.37 -7.37
CA ARG A 286 3.13 -4.00 -6.49
C ARG A 286 4.10 -2.95 -5.96
N ASN A 287 4.61 -2.06 -6.81
CA ASN A 287 5.41 -0.92 -6.36
C ASN A 287 4.67 -0.07 -5.32
N TYR A 288 3.38 0.19 -5.53
CA TYR A 288 2.55 0.87 -4.53
C TYR A 288 2.43 0.12 -3.20
N ILE A 289 2.28 -1.21 -3.20
CA ILE A 289 2.13 -1.99 -1.95
C ILE A 289 3.45 -2.05 -1.17
N PHE A 290 4.57 -2.33 -1.85
CA PHE A 290 5.85 -2.62 -1.20
C PHE A 290 6.80 -1.41 -1.12
N GLY A 291 6.58 -0.35 -1.91
CA GLY A 291 7.53 0.77 -2.03
C GLY A 291 7.76 1.55 -0.74
N GLY A 292 6.76 1.59 0.16
CA GLY A 292 6.89 2.30 1.44
C GLY A 292 7.77 1.60 2.50
N ILE A 293 8.19 0.35 2.26
CA ILE A 293 8.95 -0.46 3.23
C ILE A 293 10.32 0.14 3.49
N CYS A 294 11.05 0.51 2.43
CA CYS A 294 12.43 0.99 2.54
C CYS A 294 12.53 2.28 3.38
N SER A 295 11.65 3.24 3.11
CA SER A 295 11.57 4.50 3.88
C SER A 295 11.31 4.22 5.37
N VAL A 296 10.33 3.37 5.68
CA VAL A 296 9.99 3.01 7.06
C VAL A 296 11.13 2.27 7.75
N ALA A 297 11.78 1.32 7.08
CA ALA A 297 12.90 0.56 7.63
C ALA A 297 14.12 1.46 7.90
N SER A 298 14.45 2.35 6.97
CA SER A 298 15.58 3.30 7.12
C SER A 298 15.33 4.25 8.29
N ASN A 299 14.14 4.85 8.35
CA ASN A 299 13.75 5.77 9.43
C ASN A 299 13.67 5.06 10.78
N ALA A 300 13.14 3.83 10.82
CA ALA A 300 13.12 3.01 12.04
C ALA A 300 14.53 2.74 12.55
N SER A 301 15.44 2.34 11.65
CA SER A 301 16.83 2.01 11.97
C SER A 301 17.57 3.20 12.57
N ILE A 302 17.43 4.39 11.96
CA ILE A 302 18.11 5.60 12.44
C ILE A 302 17.52 6.08 13.76
N LYS A 303 16.18 6.09 13.90
CA LYS A 303 15.52 6.46 15.15
C LYS A 303 15.82 5.47 16.30
N ALA A 304 16.10 4.20 16.01
CA ALA A 304 16.41 3.20 17.03
C ALA A 304 17.64 3.55 17.87
N LEU A 305 18.63 4.27 17.30
CA LEU A 305 19.84 4.65 18.03
C LEU A 305 19.55 5.51 19.27
N ALA A 306 18.50 6.32 19.24
CA ALA A 306 18.11 7.19 20.35
C ALA A 306 17.80 6.42 21.65
N ASP A 307 17.34 5.17 21.49
CA ASP A 307 16.95 4.25 22.55
C ASP A 307 18.06 3.25 22.92
N MET A 308 19.09 3.13 22.09
CA MET A 308 20.23 2.24 22.37
C MET A 308 21.09 2.79 23.51
N LYS A 309 21.44 1.93 24.46
CA LYS A 309 22.35 2.28 25.56
C LYS A 309 23.80 2.27 25.10
N SER A 310 24.18 1.24 24.36
CA SER A 310 25.55 1.00 23.94
C SER A 310 25.63 0.14 22.68
N ILE A 311 26.69 0.35 21.91
CA ILE A 311 26.98 -0.38 20.68
C ILE A 311 28.49 -0.43 20.45
N ASN A 312 29.01 -1.58 20.01
CA ASN A 312 30.42 -1.72 19.64
C ASN A 312 30.59 -1.90 18.12
N LEU A 313 31.85 -2.05 17.66
CA LEU A 313 32.19 -2.21 16.25
C LEU A 313 31.40 -3.36 15.58
N PHE A 314 31.30 -4.51 16.25
CA PHE A 314 30.59 -5.67 15.73
C PHE A 314 29.08 -5.44 15.69
N GLY A 315 28.53 -4.71 16.66
CA GLY A 315 27.15 -4.24 16.63
C GLY A 315 26.85 -3.32 15.43
N VAL A 316 27.76 -2.40 15.10
CA VAL A 316 27.66 -1.58 13.88
C VAL A 316 27.66 -2.46 12.63
N GLN A 317 28.55 -3.46 12.55
CA GLN A 317 28.61 -4.41 11.44
C GLN A 317 27.32 -5.23 11.31
N GLN A 318 26.72 -5.68 12.42
CA GLN A 318 25.43 -6.37 12.43
C GLN A 318 24.32 -5.50 11.85
N ILE A 319 24.24 -4.22 12.22
CA ILE A 319 23.22 -3.29 11.70
C ILE A 319 23.44 -3.01 10.20
N CYS A 320 24.70 -2.87 9.77
CA CYS A 320 25.00 -2.77 8.34
C CYS A 320 24.57 -4.03 7.58
N ARG A 321 24.76 -5.22 8.17
CA ARG A 321 24.34 -6.51 7.59
C ARG A 321 22.82 -6.63 7.50
N ASN A 322 22.10 -6.18 8.53
CA ASN A 322 20.65 -6.06 8.51
C ASN A 322 20.16 -5.17 7.37
N SER A 323 20.81 -4.01 7.19
CA SER A 323 20.50 -3.06 6.10
C SER A 323 20.71 -3.70 4.73
N ILE A 324 21.82 -4.43 4.53
CA ILE A 324 22.11 -5.15 3.27
C ILE A 324 21.06 -6.23 2.99
N ALA A 325 20.63 -7.00 3.99
CA ALA A 325 19.62 -8.04 3.80
C ALA A 325 18.26 -7.45 3.36
N LEU A 326 17.87 -6.32 3.96
CA LEU A 326 16.66 -5.59 3.54
C LEU A 326 16.78 -5.04 2.12
N GLU A 327 17.95 -4.49 1.76
CA GLU A 327 18.22 -4.00 0.41
C GLU A 327 18.05 -5.11 -0.62
N GLN A 328 18.66 -6.28 -0.37
CA GLN A 328 18.59 -7.42 -1.28
C GLN A 328 17.15 -7.94 -1.44
N ALA A 329 16.39 -8.03 -0.35
CA ALA A 329 15.00 -8.48 -0.40
C ALA A 329 14.11 -7.52 -1.20
N LEU A 330 14.30 -6.21 -1.03
CA LEU A 330 13.52 -5.20 -1.74
C LEU A 330 13.94 -5.06 -3.21
N ALA A 331 15.24 -5.10 -3.50
CA ALA A 331 15.76 -5.04 -4.88
C ALA A 331 15.38 -6.27 -5.72
N ALA A 332 15.01 -7.39 -5.07
CA ALA A 332 14.50 -8.58 -5.76
C ALA A 332 13.07 -8.39 -6.32
N ILE A 333 12.32 -7.39 -5.84
CA ILE A 333 10.97 -7.08 -6.31
C ILE A 333 11.08 -6.29 -7.63
N PRO A 334 10.72 -6.85 -8.80
CA PRO A 334 11.06 -6.26 -10.10
C PRO A 334 10.45 -4.88 -10.41
N SER A 335 9.42 -4.47 -9.67
CA SER A 335 8.74 -3.19 -9.86
C SER A 335 9.25 -2.07 -8.93
N ILE A 336 10.12 -2.38 -7.98
CA ILE A 336 10.70 -1.40 -7.05
C ILE A 336 11.92 -0.74 -7.68
N ASP A 337 12.13 0.53 -7.35
CA ASP A 337 13.33 1.28 -7.72
C ASP A 337 14.51 0.88 -6.82
N SER A 338 15.39 0.01 -7.35
CA SER A 338 16.55 -0.49 -6.62
C SER A 338 17.57 0.61 -6.29
N GLU A 339 17.72 1.65 -7.11
CA GLU A 339 18.67 2.74 -6.83
C GLU A 339 18.18 3.57 -5.63
N ALA A 340 16.88 3.88 -5.61
CA ALA A 340 16.28 4.61 -4.50
C ALA A 340 16.28 3.79 -3.19
N VAL A 341 16.15 2.46 -3.27
CA VAL A 341 16.31 1.57 -2.11
C VAL A 341 17.74 1.58 -1.60
N GLN A 342 18.71 1.42 -2.50
CA GLN A 342 20.13 1.42 -2.17
C GLN A 342 20.53 2.73 -1.47
N LEU A 343 20.16 3.89 -2.04
CA LEU A 343 20.47 5.20 -1.46
C LEU A 343 19.94 5.35 -0.02
N ARG A 344 18.70 4.92 0.24
CA ARG A 344 18.08 5.03 1.57
C ARG A 344 18.72 4.11 2.61
N LEU A 345 19.18 2.93 2.20
CA LEU A 345 19.80 1.94 3.08
C LEU A 345 21.31 2.18 3.25
N ASP A 346 21.97 2.78 2.26
CA ASP A 346 23.30 3.38 2.40
C ASP A 346 23.29 4.47 3.45
N ARG A 347 22.27 5.34 3.48
CA ARG A 347 22.13 6.36 4.53
C ARG A 347 22.13 5.74 5.94
N VAL A 348 21.51 4.58 6.14
CA VAL A 348 21.55 3.85 7.43
C VAL A 348 22.97 3.38 7.73
N ARG A 349 23.63 2.74 6.76
CA ARG A 349 25.01 2.24 6.94
C ARG A 349 25.97 3.37 7.28
N THR A 350 25.95 4.45 6.51
CA THR A 350 26.74 5.66 6.76
C THR A 350 26.48 6.19 8.16
N TYR A 351 25.22 6.30 8.60
CA TYR A 351 24.88 6.80 9.94
C TYR A 351 25.53 5.98 11.07
N TYR A 352 25.43 4.66 11.01
CA TYR A 352 25.99 3.78 12.03
C TYR A 352 27.52 3.67 11.94
N GLU A 353 28.11 3.76 10.75
CA GLU A 353 29.57 3.76 10.57
C GLU A 353 30.25 4.98 11.21
N LEU A 354 29.55 6.10 11.38
CA LEU A 354 30.03 7.26 12.13
C LEU A 354 30.38 6.93 13.59
N LEU A 355 29.77 5.89 14.18
CA LEU A 355 30.06 5.45 15.54
C LEU A 355 31.47 4.85 15.67
N ASN A 356 32.06 4.40 14.57
CA ASN A 356 33.42 3.85 14.53
C ASN A 356 34.50 4.95 14.46
N MET A 357 34.10 6.22 14.30
CA MET A 357 35.03 7.34 14.22
C MET A 357 35.38 7.87 15.63
N PRO A 358 36.63 8.31 15.85
CA PRO A 358 36.94 9.13 17.02
C PRO A 358 36.21 10.48 16.93
N PHE A 359 35.96 11.11 18.09
CA PHE A 359 35.15 12.32 18.17
C PHE A 359 35.60 13.46 17.24
N GLU A 360 36.90 13.72 17.13
CA GLU A 360 37.42 14.79 16.27
C GLU A 360 37.18 14.52 14.77
N ALA A 361 37.23 13.24 14.34
CA ALA A 361 36.91 12.86 12.97
C ALA A 361 35.40 12.97 12.71
N LEU A 362 34.57 12.59 13.69
CA LEU A 362 33.12 12.79 13.61
C LEU A 362 32.77 14.28 13.49
N LEU A 363 33.44 15.16 14.23
CA LEU A 363 33.20 16.59 14.16
C LEU A 363 33.56 17.18 12.79
N ALA A 364 34.69 16.75 12.21
CA ALA A 364 35.07 17.11 10.85
C ALA A 364 34.03 16.64 9.83
N PHE A 365 33.55 15.39 9.96
CA PHE A 365 32.47 14.87 9.11
C PHE A 365 31.19 15.72 9.20
N ILE A 366 30.76 16.08 10.41
CA ILE A 366 29.56 16.91 10.61
C ILE A 366 29.72 18.27 9.93
N THR A 367 30.92 18.87 10.01
CA THR A 367 31.22 20.17 9.37
C THR A 367 31.14 20.09 7.85
N GLU A 368 31.54 18.97 7.25
CA GLU A 368 31.47 18.79 5.79
C GLU A 368 30.08 18.36 5.30
N HIS A 369 29.23 17.84 6.20
CA HIS A 369 27.97 17.17 5.86
C HIS A 369 26.79 17.63 6.72
N GLU A 370 26.69 18.92 7.05
CA GLU A 370 25.74 19.50 8.00
C GLU A 370 24.27 19.11 7.76
N HIS A 371 23.87 18.87 6.51
CA HIS A 371 22.49 18.54 6.12
C HIS A 371 22.22 17.05 5.87
N LEU A 372 23.20 16.16 6.08
CA LEU A 372 23.03 14.73 5.81
C LEU A 372 22.15 14.04 6.87
N PHE A 373 22.27 14.49 8.12
CA PHE A 373 21.45 14.04 9.26
C PHE A 373 20.93 15.24 10.04
N THR A 374 19.83 15.04 10.76
CA THR A 374 19.24 16.07 11.61
C THR A 374 20.09 16.30 12.86
N VAL A 375 19.92 17.47 13.49
CA VAL A 375 20.57 17.80 14.78
C VAL A 375 20.30 16.73 15.84
N ALA A 376 19.08 16.21 15.90
CA ALA A 376 18.71 15.15 16.84
C ALA A 376 19.45 13.83 16.53
N GLU A 377 19.56 13.47 15.25
CA GLU A 377 20.32 12.29 14.80
C GLU A 377 21.82 12.43 15.14
N TYR A 378 22.45 13.60 14.90
CA TYR A 378 23.84 13.81 15.31
C TYR A 378 24.03 13.75 16.82
N ASN A 379 23.10 14.32 17.61
CA ASN A 379 23.15 14.23 19.07
C ASN A 379 23.04 12.79 19.58
N ASN A 380 22.24 11.94 18.92
CA ASN A 380 22.14 10.52 19.28
C ASN A 380 23.48 9.78 19.09
N LEU A 381 24.27 10.14 18.06
CA LEU A 381 25.61 9.58 17.87
C LEU A 381 26.55 9.92 19.03
N LEU A 382 26.37 11.05 19.71
CA LEU A 382 27.17 11.42 20.89
C LEU A 382 26.69 10.74 22.17
N LYS A 383 25.37 10.55 22.30
CA LYS A 383 24.71 10.01 23.50
C LYS A 383 24.95 8.52 23.69
N VAL A 384 24.96 7.74 22.61
CA VAL A 384 25.15 6.28 22.68
C VAL A 384 26.56 5.93 23.14
N GLN A 385 26.68 4.97 24.08
CA GLN A 385 27.98 4.53 24.57
C GLN A 385 28.66 3.62 23.55
N VAL A 386 29.83 4.05 23.06
CA VAL A 386 30.70 3.22 22.22
C VAL A 386 31.96 2.88 23.02
N PRO A 387 32.21 1.59 23.35
CA PRO A 387 33.38 1.20 24.12
C PRO A 387 34.68 1.69 23.47
N GLY A 388 35.52 2.39 24.26
CA GLY A 388 36.80 2.92 23.79
C GLY A 388 36.74 4.26 23.03
N ARG A 389 35.54 4.81 22.80
CA ARG A 389 35.37 6.15 22.20
C ARG A 389 35.17 7.20 23.29
N GLU A 390 36.12 8.12 23.42
CA GLU A 390 36.01 9.24 24.35
C GLU A 390 35.18 10.38 23.73
N ILE A 391 34.14 10.81 24.45
CA ILE A 391 33.30 11.96 24.08
C ILE A 391 33.58 13.09 25.09
N PRO A 392 34.11 14.25 24.65
CA PRO A 392 34.32 15.42 25.51
C PRO A 392 33.02 15.94 26.14
N ILE A 393 33.13 16.59 27.30
CA ILE A 393 31.97 17.13 28.05
C ILE A 393 31.26 18.24 27.25
N ASP A 394 32.02 18.99 26.47
CA ASP A 394 31.59 20.08 25.59
C ASP A 394 31.19 19.61 24.18
N ALA A 395 31.15 18.29 23.93
CA ALA A 395 30.89 17.74 22.59
C ALA A 395 29.57 18.23 21.97
N GLN A 396 28.51 18.30 22.77
CA GLN A 396 27.20 18.74 22.31
C GLN A 396 27.19 20.24 21.96
N ASP A 397 27.92 21.06 22.72
CA ASP A 397 28.06 22.50 22.45
C ASP A 397 28.82 22.70 21.13
N ARG A 398 29.92 21.97 20.91
CA ARG A 398 30.72 22.01 19.67
C ARG A 398 29.90 21.61 18.44
N VAL A 399 29.10 20.55 18.52
CA VAL A 399 28.21 20.15 17.40
C VAL A 399 27.10 21.17 17.18
N THR A 400 26.54 21.74 18.25
CA THR A 400 25.50 22.77 18.14
C THR A 400 26.03 24.05 17.48
N GLU A 401 27.27 24.45 17.78
CA GLU A 401 27.93 25.60 17.15
C GLU A 401 28.03 25.40 15.63
N ILE A 402 28.48 24.24 15.17
CA ILE A 402 28.58 23.91 13.74
C ILE A 402 27.21 23.96 13.07
N LEU A 403 26.20 23.31 13.65
CA LEU A 403 24.87 23.19 13.06
C LEU A 403 24.02 24.48 13.19
N SER A 404 24.55 25.52 13.85
CA SER A 404 23.88 26.82 14.00
C SER A 404 24.25 27.85 12.93
N HIS A 405 25.27 27.53 12.12
CA HIS A 405 25.70 28.29 10.95
C HIS A 405 25.00 27.80 9.68
#